data_AF-A0A929UA47-F1
#
_entry.id   AF-A0A929UA47-F1
#
_cell.length_a   1.000
_cell.length_b   1.000
_cell.length_c   1.000
_cell.angle_alpha   90.00
_cell.angle_beta   90.00
_cell.angle_gamma   90.00
#
_symmetry.space_group_name_H-M   'P 1'
#
loop_
_entity.id
_entity.type
_entity.pdbx_description
1 polymer ?
#
loop_
_entity_poly.entity_id
_entity_poly.type
_entity_poly.pdbx_seq_one_letter_code
_entity_poly.pdbx_strand_id
1 'polypeptide(L)'
;MGLSGASYSYAKGMLLIFSIAGVIRMGNWCMNDTFRASGDPAFGSVLEVTFMFLMVQPVIHLANDYFHAPFLLVFALCYCDEPIRYFFMQRHLYAKTWIRPVSDAGKRTINAFREKYKIKLRY
;
A
#
# COMPACT_ATOMS: atom_id res chain seq x y z
N MET A 1 20.58 14.71 -28.08
CA MET A 1 20.37 13.80 -26.94
C MET A 1 18.97 14.03 -26.35
N GLY A 2 17.93 13.84 -27.16
CA GLY A 2 16.53 13.90 -26.69
C GLY A 2 15.93 12.52 -26.86
N LEU A 3 15.08 12.07 -25.93
CA LEU A 3 14.27 10.86 -26.11
C LEU A 3 13.46 11.02 -27.41
N SER A 4 13.89 10.40 -28.50
CA SER A 4 13.13 10.30 -29.74
C SER A 4 12.94 8.82 -30.10
N GLY A 5 11.82 8.49 -30.75
CA GLY A 5 11.48 7.13 -31.14
C GLY A 5 10.90 6.29 -29.99
N ALA A 6 11.26 5.00 -29.95
CA ALA A 6 10.67 3.99 -29.05
C ALA A 6 10.83 4.33 -27.56
N SER A 7 11.96 4.91 -27.16
CA SER A 7 12.22 5.27 -25.76
C SER A 7 11.26 6.34 -25.24
N TYR A 8 10.89 7.31 -26.08
CA TYR A 8 9.89 8.32 -25.71
C TYR A 8 8.51 7.69 -25.49
N SER A 9 8.13 6.74 -26.35
CA SER A 9 6.86 6.02 -26.22
C SER A 9 6.80 5.21 -24.93
N TYR A 10 7.86 4.46 -24.60
CA TYR A 10 7.92 3.69 -23.35
C TYR A 10 7.93 4.59 -22.11
N ALA A 11 8.74 5.65 -22.10
CA ALA A 11 8.77 6.59 -20.98
C ALA A 11 7.40 7.24 -20.75
N LYS A 12 6.71 7.65 -21.82
CA LYS A 12 5.34 8.18 -21.73
C LYS A 12 4.36 7.13 -21.19
N GLY A 13 4.47 5.88 -21.64
CA GLY A 13 3.65 4.77 -21.13
C GLY A 13 3.86 4.52 -19.63
N MET A 14 5.13 4.47 -19.18
CA MET A 14 5.47 4.32 -17.76
C MET A 14 4.93 5.49 -16.93
N LEU A 15 5.07 6.72 -17.42
CA LEU A 15 4.55 7.90 -16.74
C LEU A 15 3.03 7.83 -16.58
N LEU A 16 2.28 7.46 -17.63
CA LEU A 16 0.83 7.32 -17.56
C LEU A 16 0.40 6.25 -16.54
N ILE A 17 1.05 5.09 -16.55
CA ILE A 17 0.79 4.02 -15.57
C ILE A 17 1.06 4.54 -14.15
N PHE A 18 2.21 5.17 -13.94
CA PHE A 18 2.63 5.65 -12.63
C PHE A 18 1.79 6.85 -12.14
N SER A 19 1.26 7.69 -13.02
CA SER A 19 0.34 8.77 -12.63
C SER A 19 -0.92 8.24 -11.95
N ILE A 20 -1.36 7.02 -12.28
CA ILE A 20 -2.51 6.38 -11.64
C ILE A 20 -2.06 5.55 -10.43
N ALA A 21 -1.11 4.62 -10.66
CA ALA A 21 -0.64 3.70 -9.62
C ALA A 21 0.05 4.44 -8.45
N GLY A 22 0.76 5.53 -8.74
CA GLY A 22 1.45 6.35 -7.77
C GLY A 22 0.52 7.01 -6.75
N VAL A 23 -0.71 7.38 -7.15
CA VAL A 23 -1.69 7.96 -6.22
C VAL A 23 -2.11 6.92 -5.17
N ILE A 24 -2.40 5.70 -5.61
CA ILE A 24 -2.80 4.60 -4.73
C ILE A 24 -1.63 4.23 -3.80
N ARG A 25 -0.43 4.12 -4.36
CA ARG A 25 0.80 3.84 -3.62
C ARG A 25 1.07 4.89 -2.53
N MET A 26 0.96 6.17 -2.86
CA MET A 26 1.13 7.24 -1.87
C MET A 26 0.05 7.20 -0.79
N GLY A 27 -1.18 6.81 -1.14
CA GLY A 27 -2.24 6.57 -0.17
C GLY A 27 -1.89 5.45 0.82
N ASN A 28 -1.38 4.31 0.34
CA ASN A 28 -0.89 3.22 1.18
C ASN A 28 0.22 3.67 2.14
N TRP A 29 1.17 4.46 1.63
CA TRP A 29 2.27 5.01 2.43
C TRP A 29 1.79 5.93 3.54
N CYS A 30 0.91 6.88 3.23
CA CYS A 30 0.35 7.82 4.20
C CYS A 30 -0.40 7.10 5.35
N MET A 31 -1.18 6.06 5.01
CA MET A 31 -1.85 5.25 6.02
C MET A 31 -0.86 4.47 6.89
N ASN A 32 0.19 3.91 6.29
CA ASN A 32 1.21 3.16 7.03
C ASN A 32 1.96 4.06 8.02
N ASP A 33 2.33 5.28 7.60
CA ASP A 33 2.96 6.26 8.49
C ASP A 33 2.03 6.69 9.62
N THR A 34 0.73 6.81 9.34
CA THR A 34 -0.28 7.08 10.37
C THR A 34 -0.39 5.95 11.39
N PHE A 35 -0.37 4.69 10.93
CA PHE A 35 -0.42 3.51 11.80
C PHE A 35 0.83 3.42 12.69
N ARG A 36 2.02 3.64 12.11
CA ARG A 36 3.29 3.70 12.85
C ARG A 36 3.28 4.79 13.92
N ALA A 37 2.85 6.00 13.56
CA ALA A 37 2.77 7.12 14.49
C ALA A 37 1.79 6.88 15.64
N SER A 38 0.77 6.04 15.42
CA SER A 38 -0.26 5.72 16.40
C SER A 38 -0.03 4.40 17.15
N GLY A 39 1.15 3.79 17.01
CA GLY A 39 1.56 2.60 17.77
C GLY A 39 1.20 1.25 17.15
N ASP A 40 0.84 1.20 15.86
CA ASP A 40 0.67 -0.04 15.08
C ASP A 40 1.61 -0.07 13.86
N PRO A 41 2.93 -0.24 14.04
CA PRO A 41 3.87 -0.27 12.92
C PRO A 41 3.84 -1.57 12.12
N ALA A 42 3.27 -2.64 12.70
CA ALA A 42 3.38 -3.99 12.16
C ALA A 42 2.40 -4.24 11.02
N PHE A 43 1.15 -3.79 11.14
CA PHE A 43 0.09 -4.15 10.18
C PHE A 43 0.44 -3.81 8.73
N GLY A 44 0.74 -2.55 8.43
CA GLY A 44 1.04 -2.13 7.07
C GLY A 44 2.33 -2.72 6.53
N SER A 45 3.34 -2.90 7.40
CA SER A 45 4.65 -3.47 7.02
C SER A 45 4.57 -4.97 6.70
N VAL A 46 3.82 -5.74 7.50
CA VAL A 46 3.61 -7.17 7.23
C VAL A 46 2.82 -7.34 5.93
N LEU A 47 1.80 -6.51 5.71
CA LEU A 47 0.99 -6.55 4.50
C LEU A 47 1.85 -6.28 3.25
N GLU A 48 2.71 -5.27 3.32
CA GLU A 48 3.67 -4.92 2.25
C GLU A 48 4.60 -6.08 1.90
N VAL A 49 5.27 -6.66 2.90
CA VAL A 49 6.20 -7.77 2.67
C VAL A 49 5.45 -9.00 2.13
N THR A 50 4.27 -9.30 2.68
CA THR A 50 3.47 -10.45 2.26
C THR A 50 3.05 -10.35 0.80
N PHE A 51 2.48 -9.21 0.38
CA PHE A 51 2.07 -9.02 -1.01
C PHE A 51 3.26 -8.92 -1.97
N MET A 52 4.37 -8.33 -1.53
CA MET A 52 5.58 -8.28 -2.34
C MET A 52 6.05 -9.70 -2.71
N PHE A 53 6.21 -10.60 -1.72
CA PHE A 53 6.75 -11.94 -1.97
C PHE A 53 5.72 -12.94 -2.50
N LEU A 54 4.46 -12.88 -2.05
CA LEU A 54 3.44 -13.86 -2.43
C LEU A 54 2.67 -13.49 -3.70
N MET A 55 2.69 -12.22 -4.12
CA MET A 55 1.91 -11.76 -5.27
C MET A 55 2.76 -11.04 -6.31
N VAL A 56 3.40 -9.93 -5.96
CA VAL A 56 4.09 -9.08 -6.96
C VAL A 56 5.24 -9.83 -7.63
N GLN A 57 6.15 -10.42 -6.83
CA GLN A 57 7.28 -11.19 -7.35
C GLN A 57 6.84 -12.35 -8.27
N PRO A 58 5.96 -13.29 -7.84
CA PRO A 58 5.57 -14.40 -8.72
C PRO A 58 4.83 -13.93 -9.97
N VAL A 59 4.00 -12.89 -9.89
CA VAL A 59 3.29 -12.34 -11.05
C VAL A 59 4.26 -11.75 -12.07
N ILE A 60 5.25 -10.98 -11.63
CA ILE A 60 6.27 -10.40 -12.53
C ILE A 60 7.08 -11.51 -13.19
N HIS A 61 7.56 -12.49 -12.42
CA HIS A 61 8.34 -13.60 -12.96
C HIS A 61 7.55 -14.42 -13.98
N LEU A 62 6.30 -14.76 -13.68
CA LEU A 62 5.43 -15.45 -14.64
C LEU A 62 5.21 -14.60 -15.91
N ALA A 63 4.90 -13.31 -15.76
CA ALA A 63 4.64 -12.43 -16.90
C ALA A 63 5.87 -12.25 -17.80
N ASN A 64 7.06 -12.09 -17.20
CA ASN A 64 8.30 -11.82 -17.94
C ASN A 64 8.93 -13.12 -18.50
N ASP A 65 9.11 -14.12 -17.65
CA ASP A 65 9.95 -15.28 -17.96
C ASP A 65 9.17 -16.38 -18.70
N TYR A 66 7.87 -16.54 -18.41
CA TYR A 66 7.03 -17.58 -19.02
C TYR A 66 6.16 -17.05 -20.18
N PHE A 67 5.48 -15.91 -19.97
CA PHE A 67 4.57 -15.36 -20.99
C PHE A 67 5.23 -14.37 -21.96
N HIS A 68 6.47 -13.93 -21.69
CA HIS A 68 7.19 -12.93 -22.46
C HIS A 68 6.34 -11.67 -22.76
N ALA A 69 5.64 -11.20 -21.73
CA ALA A 69 4.73 -10.08 -21.83
C ALA A 69 5.47 -8.78 -22.22
N PRO A 70 4.79 -7.83 -22.91
CA PRO A 70 5.38 -6.54 -23.22
C PRO A 70 5.84 -5.79 -21.96
N PHE A 71 6.98 -5.10 -22.04
CA PHE A 71 7.60 -4.38 -20.92
C PHE A 71 6.63 -3.50 -20.13
N LEU A 72 5.78 -2.71 -20.81
CA LEU A 72 4.82 -1.82 -20.14
C LEU A 72 3.78 -2.59 -19.31
N LEU A 73 3.42 -3.80 -19.74
CA LEU A 73 2.50 -4.65 -19.00
C LEU A 73 3.20 -5.20 -17.75
N VAL A 74 4.43 -5.68 -17.88
CA VAL A 74 5.24 -6.14 -16.73
C VAL A 74 5.42 -4.99 -15.73
N PHE A 75 5.71 -3.77 -16.21
CA PHE A 75 5.81 -2.58 -15.39
C PHE A 75 4.50 -2.24 -14.66
N ALA A 76 3.34 -2.36 -15.33
CA ALA A 76 2.04 -2.18 -14.67
C ALA A 76 1.78 -3.23 -13.59
N LEU A 77 2.18 -4.49 -13.83
CA LEU A 77 2.04 -5.58 -12.88
C LEU A 77 2.90 -5.39 -11.61
N CYS A 78 3.97 -4.60 -11.67
CA CYS A 78 4.72 -4.21 -10.46
C CYS A 78 3.88 -3.48 -9.40
N TYR A 79 2.71 -2.95 -9.77
CA TYR A 79 1.80 -2.24 -8.89
C TYR A 79 0.47 -2.96 -8.69
N CYS A 80 0.36 -4.24 -9.07
CA CYS A 80 -0.90 -4.98 -9.00
C CYS A 80 -1.41 -5.21 -7.57
N ASP A 81 -0.51 -5.23 -6.58
CA ASP A 81 -0.85 -5.35 -5.17
C ASP A 81 -1.36 -4.03 -4.57
N GLU A 82 -0.96 -2.88 -5.12
CA GLU A 82 -1.26 -1.57 -4.54
C GLU A 82 -2.76 -1.33 -4.32
N PRO A 83 -3.68 -1.62 -5.26
CA PRO A 83 -5.11 -1.45 -5.04
C PRO A 83 -5.68 -2.42 -3.99
N ILE A 84 -5.18 -3.66 -3.97
CA ILE A 84 -5.62 -4.69 -3.02
C ILE A 84 -5.19 -4.29 -1.61
N ARG A 85 -3.93 -3.90 -1.46
CA ARG A 85 -3.37 -3.37 -0.22
C ARG A 85 -4.12 -2.13 0.23
N TYR A 86 -4.43 -1.22 -0.69
CA TYR A 86 -5.19 -0.01 -0.40
C TYR A 86 -6.57 -0.32 0.19
N PHE A 87 -7.27 -1.30 -0.36
CA PHE A 87 -8.54 -1.74 0.21
C PHE A 87 -8.40 -2.28 1.65
N PHE A 88 -7.41 -3.13 1.91
CA PHE A 88 -7.16 -3.66 3.26
C PHE A 88 -6.72 -2.59 4.25
N MET A 89 -5.83 -1.68 3.83
CA MET A 89 -5.37 -0.54 4.62
C MET A 89 -6.54 0.41 4.94
N GLN A 90 -7.41 0.71 3.97
CA GLN A 90 -8.59 1.54 4.18
C GLN A 90 -9.57 0.90 5.17
N ARG A 91 -9.80 -0.41 5.06
CA ARG A 91 -10.64 -1.15 6.00
C ARG A 91 -10.07 -1.09 7.42
N HIS A 92 -8.76 -1.30 7.58
CA HIS A 92 -8.09 -1.21 8.89
C HIS A 92 -8.17 0.21 9.45
N LEU A 93 -7.94 1.23 8.61
CA LEU A 93 -8.06 2.64 8.97
C LEU A 93 -9.43 2.94 9.58
N TYR A 94 -10.52 2.52 8.92
CA TYR A 94 -11.88 2.74 9.42
C TYR A 94 -12.27 1.87 10.61
N ALA A 95 -11.60 0.74 10.83
CA ALA A 95 -11.83 -0.10 12.01
C ALA A 95 -11.42 0.61 13.31
N LYS A 96 -10.47 1.58 13.26
CA LYS A 96 -9.98 2.38 14.40
C LYS A 96 -9.38 1.57 15.56
N THR A 97 -9.36 0.25 15.47
CA THR A 97 -8.78 -0.69 16.44
C THR A 97 -7.26 -0.62 16.51
N TRP A 98 -6.63 0.00 15.52
CA TRP A 98 -5.19 0.19 15.39
C TRP A 98 -4.63 1.32 16.24
N ILE A 99 -5.48 2.21 16.78
CA ILE A 99 -5.04 3.34 17.59
C ILE A 99 -4.55 2.83 18.96
N ARG A 100 -3.23 2.84 19.14
CA ARG A 100 -2.51 2.34 20.32
C ARG A 100 -1.56 3.43 20.83
N PRO A 101 -2.09 4.46 21.51
CA PRO A 101 -1.29 5.61 21.90
C PRO A 101 -0.15 5.20 22.84
N VAL A 102 1.06 5.66 22.51
CA VAL A 102 2.27 5.38 23.30
C VAL A 102 2.54 6.44 24.37
N SER A 103 2.00 7.65 24.20
CA SER A 103 2.14 8.76 25.16
C SER A 103 1.22 8.61 26.37
N ASP A 104 1.64 9.14 27.52
CA ASP A 104 0.86 9.05 28.77
C ASP A 104 -0.46 9.80 28.67
N ALA A 105 -0.48 10.96 27.99
CA ALA A 105 -1.71 11.69 27.71
C ALA A 105 -2.69 10.87 26.84
N GLY A 106 -2.18 10.17 25.82
CA GLY A 106 -3.00 9.34 24.94
C GLY A 106 -3.53 8.07 25.63
N LYS A 107 -2.72 7.45 26.50
CA LYS A 107 -3.16 6.29 27.32
C LYS A 107 -4.30 6.64 28.26
N ARG A 108 -4.34 7.87 28.80
CA ARG A 108 -5.42 8.33 29.69
C ARG A 108 -6.74 8.55 28.95
N THR A 109 -6.70 8.97 27.69
CA THR A 109 -7.90 9.33 26.90
C THR A 109 -8.42 8.21 26.01
N ILE A 110 -7.65 7.13 25.81
CA ILE A 110 -8.01 6.06 24.88
C ILE A 110 -9.32 5.34 25.24
N ASN A 111 -9.62 5.19 26.54
CA ASN A 111 -10.84 4.51 26.98
C ASN A 111 -12.08 5.35 26.63
N ALA A 112 -12.05 6.66 26.88
CA ALA A 112 -13.11 7.58 26.50
C ALA A 112 -13.30 7.62 24.96
N PHE A 113 -12.21 7.56 24.19
CA PHE A 113 -12.28 7.45 22.74
C PHE A 113 -12.97 6.15 22.29
N ARG A 114 -12.57 5.00 22.85
CA ARG A 114 -13.15 3.69 22.52
C ARG A 114 -14.63 3.62 22.85
N GLU A 115 -15.04 4.20 23.98
CA GLU A 115 -16.44 4.28 24.39
C GLU A 115 -17.27 5.16 23.44
N LYS A 116 -16.77 6.36 23.11
CA LYS A 116 -17.43 7.29 22.17
C LYS A 116 -17.67 6.67 20.79
N TYR A 117 -16.70 5.92 20.27
CA TYR A 117 -16.79 5.27 18.97
C TYR A 117 -17.29 3.82 19.02
N LYS A 118 -17.72 3.33 20.20
CA LYS A 118 -18.22 1.95 20.43
C LYS A 118 -17.29 0.88 19.85
N ILE A 119 -15.99 1.06 20.02
CA ILE A 119 -14.97 0.16 19.48
C ILE A 119 -14.92 -1.10 20.35
N LYS A 120 -15.36 -2.24 19.83
CA LYS A 120 -15.17 -3.54 20.47
C LYS A 120 -13.76 -4.06 20.19
N LEU A 121 -12.92 -4.09 21.21
CA LEU A 121 -11.65 -4.83 21.15
C LEU A 121 -11.98 -6.31 21.12
N ARG A 122 -11.69 -6.98 20.00
CA ARG A 122 -11.54 -8.44 20.00
C ARG A 122 -10.20 -8.72 20.68
N TYR A 123 -10.28 -9.21 21.92
CA TYR A 123 -9.17 -9.81 22.64
C TYR A 123 -8.86 -11.19 22.05
#